data_AF-A0A932MPF2-F1
#
_entry.id   AF-A0A932MPF2-F1
#
_cell.length_a   1.000
_cell.length_b   1.000
_cell.length_c   1.000
_cell.angle_alpha   90.00
_cell.angle_beta   90.00
_cell.angle_gamma   90.00
#
_symmetry.space_group_name_H-M   'P 1'
#
loop_
_entity.id
_entity.type
_entity.pdbx_description
1 polymer ?
#
loop_
_entity_poly.entity_id
_entity_poly.type
_entity_poly.pdbx_seq_one_letter_code
_entity_poly.pdbx_strand_id
1 'polypeptide(L)'
;MRGFRRRNVLAISPLMWGLVFAAGWLWHAPPAQAAPLPTAEVLLGEALQIAGGIKEDNSRDHALGNIGGTQARVGKMGEALETLRRIKDEGWRAYVLFSVAGAQAKAGRMSEALGTARGITSEGHRYMALSRIAEAQALAGRMSEALETVREIKGSSYQPVTLAAIAEIQAKSGDRKAAEGVLSKALASAREIKTETTRARVLARISVARSKAGDRTGAEAVLREAYETARGAKRDSLRAMILGSIAEGLAKAGDREGAEAALAQAIKAVQEIKEDFSRAWARPVRHMAAIAGVQARDGRMSEALKTAREIETDWMRGDALIAVAEARAEAGDRKTAEAVLGEALANARRIKEDGFRARTLAEIARVMAEMGMR
;
A
#
# COMPACT_ATOMS: atom_id res chain seq x y z
N MET A 1 -4.50 92.99 26.79
CA MET A 1 -5.39 93.52 25.71
C MET A 1 -6.21 92.36 25.15
N ARG A 2 -7.54 92.52 25.10
CA ARG A 2 -8.55 91.84 24.23
C ARG A 2 -8.42 90.29 24.14
N GLY A 3 -9.27 89.45 24.72
CA GLY A 3 -10.73 89.42 24.71
C GLY A 3 -11.25 88.74 23.42
N PHE A 4 -11.74 87.49 23.49
CA PHE A 4 -12.95 87.03 22.77
C PHE A 4 -13.42 85.61 23.17
N ARG A 5 -14.68 85.60 23.63
CA ARG A 5 -15.81 84.65 23.48
C ARG A 5 -15.73 83.14 23.75
N ARG A 6 -16.62 82.76 24.68
CA ARG A 6 -17.27 81.47 24.99
C ARG A 6 -17.67 80.63 23.77
N ARG A 7 -17.64 79.29 23.93
CA ARG A 7 -18.78 78.39 23.66
C ARG A 7 -18.65 77.03 24.38
N ASN A 8 -19.60 76.82 25.30
CA ASN A 8 -20.29 75.60 25.73
C ASN A 8 -19.57 74.24 25.73
N VAL A 9 -19.22 73.84 26.94
CA VAL A 9 -19.50 72.55 27.61
C VAL A 9 -20.49 71.63 26.87
N LEU A 10 -20.02 70.45 26.49
CA LEU A 10 -20.79 69.20 26.58
C LEU A 10 -19.95 68.23 27.41
N ALA A 11 -20.44 67.92 28.60
CA ALA A 11 -19.88 66.92 29.48
C ALA A 11 -20.15 65.53 28.88
N ILE A 12 -19.10 64.71 28.74
CA ILE A 12 -19.21 63.26 28.62
C ILE A 12 -18.36 62.66 29.75
N SER A 13 -19.04 61.85 30.57
CA SER A 13 -18.62 61.34 31.86
C SER A 13 -17.34 60.47 31.85
N PRO A 14 -16.58 60.43 32.97
CA PRO A 14 -15.37 59.62 33.10
C PRO A 14 -15.71 58.20 33.55
N LEU A 15 -16.12 57.33 32.63
CA LEU A 15 -16.27 55.90 32.87
C LEU A 15 -15.79 55.11 31.65
N MET A 16 -14.51 55.22 31.31
CA MET A 16 -13.88 54.40 30.24
C MET A 16 -12.34 54.44 30.32
N TRP A 17 -11.77 54.24 31.52
CA TRP A 17 -10.33 54.00 31.70
C TRP A 17 -10.05 52.75 32.57
N GLY A 18 -10.97 51.79 32.55
CA GLY A 18 -10.91 50.55 33.35
C GLY A 18 -10.93 49.25 32.56
N LEU A 19 -10.66 49.26 31.25
CA LEU A 19 -10.70 48.06 30.39
C LEU A 19 -9.64 48.11 29.27
N VAL A 20 -8.35 48.26 29.62
CA VAL A 20 -7.24 48.08 28.64
C VAL A 20 -6.19 47.05 29.07
N PHE A 21 -6.30 46.43 30.25
CA PHE A 21 -5.28 45.44 30.70
C PHE A 21 -5.71 43.97 30.75
N ALA A 22 -6.84 43.58 30.12
CA ALA A 22 -7.31 42.20 30.13
C ALA A 22 -7.67 41.62 28.74
N ALA A 23 -7.01 42.07 27.66
CA ALA A 23 -7.25 41.55 26.31
C ALA A 23 -5.97 41.19 25.53
N GLY A 24 -4.83 41.00 26.23
CA GLY A 24 -3.53 40.69 25.60
C GLY A 24 -3.10 39.21 25.65
N TRP A 25 -3.80 38.34 26.38
CA TRP A 25 -3.36 36.96 26.66
C TRP A 25 -4.13 35.87 25.91
N LEU A 26 -4.95 36.23 24.92
CA LEU A 26 -5.85 35.29 24.24
C LEU A 26 -5.56 35.06 22.75
N TRP A 27 -4.39 35.46 22.24
CA TRP A 27 -4.09 35.31 20.79
C TRP A 27 -2.81 34.56 20.42
N HIS A 28 -2.11 33.92 21.36
CA HIS A 28 -0.99 33.02 21.00
C HIS A 28 -1.11 31.69 21.74
N ALA A 29 -2.27 31.03 21.60
CA ALA A 29 -2.27 29.59 21.76
C ALA A 29 -1.37 29.02 20.65
N PRO A 30 -0.31 28.25 20.96
CA PRO A 30 0.42 27.54 19.91
C PRO A 30 -0.60 26.70 19.12
N PRO A 31 -0.43 26.53 17.80
CA PRO A 31 -1.32 25.67 17.03
C PRO A 31 -1.40 24.34 17.77
N ALA A 32 -2.62 23.91 18.11
CA ALA A 32 -2.85 22.70 18.89
C ALA A 32 -1.98 21.60 18.27
N GLN A 33 -0.95 21.16 19.00
CA GLN A 33 -0.15 20.03 18.57
C GLN A 33 -1.13 18.90 18.34
N ALA A 34 -1.23 18.45 17.09
CA ALA A 34 -2.09 17.33 16.74
C ALA A 34 -1.79 16.22 17.75
N ALA A 35 -2.83 15.71 18.41
CA ALA A 35 -2.67 14.70 19.45
C ALA A 35 -1.76 13.58 18.91
N PRO A 36 -0.78 13.10 19.70
CA PRO A 36 0.15 12.08 19.23
C PRO A 36 -0.65 10.86 18.75
N LEU A 37 -0.18 10.25 17.67
CA LEU A 37 -0.86 9.08 17.12
C LEU A 37 -0.87 7.94 18.15
N PRO A 38 -1.97 7.18 18.26
CA PRO A 38 -2.01 5.99 19.11
C PRO A 38 -0.98 4.98 18.63
N THR A 39 -0.47 4.14 19.53
CA THR A 39 0.50 3.11 19.16
C THR A 39 -0.09 2.07 18.21
N ALA A 40 0.76 1.38 17.45
CA ALA A 40 0.32 0.28 16.58
C ALA A 40 -0.45 -0.81 17.37
N GLU A 41 -0.06 -1.06 18.62
CA GLU A 41 -0.71 -2.04 19.48
C GLU A 41 -2.11 -1.60 19.89
N VAL A 42 -2.29 -0.33 20.25
CA VAL A 42 -3.60 0.24 20.58
C VAL A 42 -4.53 0.16 19.37
N LEU A 43 -4.04 0.50 18.18
CA LEU A 43 -4.83 0.42 16.95
C LEU A 43 -5.22 -1.02 16.58
N LEU A 44 -4.34 -1.99 16.77
CA LEU A 44 -4.67 -3.41 16.57
C LEU A 44 -5.70 -3.90 17.59
N GLY A 45 -5.60 -3.45 18.84
CA GLY A 45 -6.60 -3.72 19.88
C GLY A 45 -7.97 -3.15 19.52
N GLU A 46 -8.02 -1.89 19.07
CA GLU A 46 -9.25 -1.23 18.57
C GLU A 46 -9.84 -2.00 17.38
N ALA A 47 -9.01 -2.39 16.41
CA ALA A 47 -9.45 -3.17 15.25
C ALA A 47 -10.03 -4.54 15.67
N LEU A 48 -9.43 -5.23 16.65
CA LEU A 48 -9.93 -6.50 17.19
C LEU A 48 -11.27 -6.34 17.91
N GLN A 49 -11.44 -5.27 18.67
CA GLN A 49 -12.71 -4.97 19.34
C GLN A 49 -13.83 -4.73 18.32
N ILE A 50 -13.56 -3.92 17.30
CA ILE A 50 -14.52 -3.67 16.21
C ILE A 50 -14.85 -4.97 15.50
N ALA A 51 -13.84 -5.77 15.10
CA ALA A 51 -14.05 -7.05 14.44
C ALA A 51 -14.88 -8.02 15.29
N GLY A 52 -14.65 -8.06 16.61
CA GLY A 52 -15.42 -8.88 17.54
C GLY A 52 -16.91 -8.49 17.65
N GLY A 53 -17.26 -7.23 17.37
CA GLY A 53 -18.63 -6.75 17.35
C GLY A 53 -19.40 -7.05 16.06
N ILE A 54 -18.73 -7.52 15.00
CA ILE A 54 -19.37 -7.80 13.70
C ILE A 54 -20.23 -9.07 13.80
N LYS A 55 -21.53 -8.91 13.56
CA LYS A 55 -22.51 -10.01 13.62
C LYS A 55 -22.38 -10.98 12.44
N GLU A 56 -22.20 -10.44 11.23
CA GLU A 56 -22.11 -11.22 10.00
C GLU A 56 -20.78 -12.00 9.95
N ASP A 57 -20.86 -13.32 9.92
CA ASP A 57 -19.69 -14.21 10.04
C ASP A 57 -18.65 -13.93 8.95
N ASN A 58 -19.06 -13.74 7.69
CA ASN A 58 -18.13 -13.45 6.60
C ASN A 58 -17.42 -12.09 6.76
N SER A 59 -18.16 -11.05 7.16
CA SER A 59 -17.56 -9.72 7.40
C SER A 59 -16.63 -9.73 8.62
N ARG A 60 -16.98 -10.50 9.66
CA ARG A 60 -16.13 -10.69 10.84
C ARG A 60 -14.84 -11.42 10.47
N ASP A 61 -14.96 -12.53 9.76
CA ASP A 61 -13.83 -13.35 9.34
C ASP A 61 -12.91 -12.58 8.37
N HIS A 62 -13.46 -11.73 7.51
CA HIS A 62 -12.68 -10.79 6.70
C HIS A 62 -11.88 -9.81 7.57
N ALA A 63 -12.51 -9.18 8.55
CA ALA A 63 -11.81 -8.24 9.45
C ALA A 63 -10.72 -8.95 10.26
N LEU A 64 -11.05 -10.09 10.87
CA LEU A 64 -10.11 -10.92 11.64
C LEU A 64 -8.97 -11.44 10.77
N GLY A 65 -9.23 -11.83 9.51
CA GLY A 65 -8.22 -12.28 8.57
C GLY A 65 -7.17 -11.21 8.28
N ASN A 66 -7.60 -9.96 8.05
CA ASN A 66 -6.66 -8.84 7.88
C ASN A 66 -5.87 -8.57 9.18
N ILE A 67 -6.54 -8.54 10.32
CA ILE A 67 -5.90 -8.28 11.62
C ILE A 67 -4.87 -9.36 11.95
N GLY A 68 -5.23 -10.64 11.86
CA GLY A 68 -4.33 -11.77 12.10
C GLY A 68 -3.14 -11.77 11.15
N GLY A 69 -3.37 -11.42 9.88
CA GLY A 69 -2.30 -11.22 8.90
C GLY A 69 -1.34 -10.10 9.30
N THR A 70 -1.86 -8.96 9.77
CA THR A 70 -1.04 -7.85 10.26
C THR A 70 -0.26 -8.22 11.52
N GLN A 71 -0.91 -8.85 12.51
CA GLN A 71 -0.25 -9.34 13.72
C GLN A 71 0.98 -10.20 13.39
N ALA A 72 0.84 -11.12 12.41
CA ALA A 72 1.97 -11.93 11.96
C ALA A 72 3.10 -11.07 11.37
N ARG A 73 2.79 -10.09 10.52
CA ARG A 73 3.78 -9.21 9.87
C ARG A 73 4.56 -8.34 10.85
N VAL A 74 3.90 -7.88 11.93
CA VAL A 74 4.53 -7.08 12.99
C VAL A 74 5.19 -7.93 14.08
N GLY A 75 5.29 -9.25 13.88
CA GLY A 75 5.99 -10.17 14.78
C GLY A 75 5.16 -10.70 15.96
N LYS A 76 3.87 -10.34 16.06
CA LYS A 76 2.93 -10.80 17.09
C LYS A 76 2.37 -12.18 16.73
N MET A 77 3.24 -13.17 16.62
CA MET A 77 2.89 -14.51 16.12
C MET A 77 1.85 -15.22 16.99
N GLY A 78 1.95 -15.11 18.32
CA GLY A 78 0.96 -15.70 19.24
C GLY A 78 -0.44 -15.12 19.01
N GLU A 79 -0.54 -13.80 18.98
CA GLU A 79 -1.81 -13.11 18.74
C GLU A 79 -2.39 -13.44 17.35
N ALA A 80 -1.54 -13.53 16.31
CA ALA A 80 -1.97 -13.90 14.96
C ALA A 80 -2.62 -15.30 14.93
N LEU A 81 -2.06 -16.26 15.66
CA LEU A 81 -2.60 -17.62 15.76
C LEU A 81 -3.87 -17.67 16.63
N GLU A 82 -4.00 -16.82 17.65
CA GLU A 82 -5.25 -16.66 18.38
C GLU A 82 -6.36 -16.08 17.51
N THR A 83 -6.06 -15.03 16.73
CA THR A 83 -6.99 -14.46 15.76
C THR A 83 -7.38 -15.49 14.71
N LEU A 84 -6.43 -16.27 14.17
CA LEU A 84 -6.69 -17.36 13.23
C LEU A 84 -7.72 -18.38 13.77
N ARG A 85 -7.65 -18.73 15.06
CA ARG A 85 -8.59 -19.68 15.70
C ARG A 85 -10.03 -19.15 15.75
N ARG A 86 -10.22 -17.84 15.66
CA ARG A 86 -11.55 -17.18 15.67
C ARG A 86 -12.19 -17.09 14.29
N ILE A 87 -11.45 -17.40 13.23
CA ILE A 87 -11.90 -17.36 11.84
C ILE A 87 -12.43 -18.74 11.44
N LYS A 88 -13.64 -18.79 10.89
CA LYS A 88 -14.27 -20.01 10.36
C LYS A 88 -14.03 -20.17 8.86
N ASP A 89 -14.05 -19.08 8.11
CA ASP A 89 -13.84 -19.10 6.66
C ASP A 89 -12.42 -19.56 6.30
N GLU A 90 -12.34 -20.66 5.54
CA GLU A 90 -11.07 -21.27 5.13
C GLU A 90 -10.22 -20.36 4.23
N GLY A 91 -10.84 -19.46 3.46
CA GLY A 91 -10.12 -18.47 2.66
C GLY A 91 -9.38 -17.46 3.53
N TRP A 92 -10.06 -16.91 4.54
CA TRP A 92 -9.44 -15.98 5.50
C TRP A 92 -8.45 -16.68 6.43
N ARG A 93 -8.68 -17.93 6.80
CA ARG A 93 -7.69 -18.76 7.51
C ARG A 93 -6.41 -18.94 6.69
N ALA A 94 -6.56 -19.29 5.41
CA ALA A 94 -5.45 -19.42 4.48
C ALA A 94 -4.67 -18.09 4.32
N TYR A 95 -5.36 -16.94 4.32
CA TYR A 95 -4.72 -15.63 4.26
C TYR A 95 -3.85 -15.32 5.50
N VAL A 96 -4.32 -15.66 6.70
CA VAL A 96 -3.52 -15.50 7.93
C VAL A 96 -2.31 -16.44 7.91
N LEU A 97 -2.51 -17.72 7.55
CA LEU A 97 -1.42 -18.70 7.43
C LEU A 97 -0.36 -18.28 6.41
N PHE A 98 -0.77 -17.68 5.28
CA PHE A 98 0.14 -17.06 4.32
C PHE A 98 1.02 -15.97 4.97
N SER A 99 0.42 -15.10 5.79
CA SER A 99 1.14 -14.04 6.49
C SER A 99 2.08 -14.60 7.57
N VAL A 100 1.64 -15.66 8.28
CA VAL A 100 2.45 -16.40 9.27
C VAL A 100 3.67 -17.03 8.61
N ALA A 101 3.50 -17.75 7.49
CA ALA A 101 4.59 -18.36 6.74
C ALA A 101 5.62 -17.30 6.30
N GLY A 102 5.15 -16.16 5.78
CA GLY A 102 6.03 -15.04 5.40
C GLY A 102 6.81 -14.47 6.59
N ALA A 103 6.17 -14.32 7.75
CA ALA A 103 6.81 -13.83 8.97
C ALA A 103 7.84 -14.84 9.54
N GLN A 104 7.54 -16.14 9.49
CA GLN A 104 8.50 -17.20 9.83
C GLN A 104 9.73 -17.15 8.93
N ALA A 105 9.53 -17.00 7.61
CA ALA A 105 10.63 -16.88 6.65
C ALA A 105 11.49 -15.64 6.92
N LYS A 106 10.86 -14.46 7.16
CA LYS A 106 11.57 -13.23 7.52
C LYS A 106 12.40 -13.39 8.80
N ALA A 107 11.92 -14.19 9.75
CA ALA A 107 12.64 -14.50 10.98
C ALA A 107 13.69 -15.63 10.83
N GLY A 108 13.98 -16.10 9.60
CA GLY A 108 14.95 -17.15 9.33
C GLY A 108 14.46 -18.58 9.58
N ARG A 109 13.21 -18.77 10.03
CA ARG A 109 12.63 -20.08 10.37
C ARG A 109 12.05 -20.76 9.12
N MET A 110 12.93 -21.11 8.18
CA MET A 110 12.54 -21.59 6.85
C MET A 110 11.77 -22.90 6.85
N SER A 111 12.17 -23.87 7.68
CA SER A 111 11.49 -25.17 7.77
C SER A 111 10.07 -25.03 8.29
N GLU A 112 9.85 -24.19 9.31
CA GLU A 112 8.52 -23.86 9.80
C GLU A 112 7.69 -23.12 8.74
N ALA A 113 8.30 -22.16 8.04
CA ALA A 113 7.62 -21.41 6.99
C ALA A 113 7.12 -22.32 5.87
N LEU A 114 7.97 -23.25 5.40
CA LEU A 114 7.59 -24.24 4.38
C LEU A 114 6.51 -25.19 4.89
N GLY A 115 6.60 -25.63 6.15
CA GLY A 115 5.57 -26.45 6.79
C GLY A 115 4.21 -25.74 6.82
N THR A 116 4.19 -24.49 7.29
CA THR A 116 2.98 -23.65 7.28
C THR A 116 2.44 -23.47 5.86
N ALA A 117 3.29 -23.10 4.90
CA ALA A 117 2.87 -22.86 3.52
C ALA A 117 2.25 -24.10 2.88
N ARG A 118 2.88 -25.27 3.02
CA ARG A 118 2.38 -26.54 2.48
C ARG A 118 1.08 -26.99 3.15
N GLY A 119 0.86 -26.60 4.40
CA GLY A 119 -0.40 -26.82 5.12
C GLY A 119 -1.56 -25.92 4.68
N ILE A 120 -1.33 -24.91 3.84
CA ILE A 120 -2.40 -24.05 3.33
C ILE A 120 -3.23 -24.80 2.28
N THR A 121 -4.53 -24.91 2.55
CA THR A 121 -5.52 -25.59 1.70
C THR A 121 -5.78 -24.85 0.38
N SER A 122 -5.93 -23.53 0.46
CA SER A 122 -6.12 -22.67 -0.72
C SER A 122 -4.85 -22.59 -1.56
N GLU A 123 -4.88 -23.14 -2.78
CA GLU A 123 -3.71 -23.19 -3.65
C GLU A 123 -3.12 -21.80 -3.94
N GLY A 124 -3.97 -20.80 -4.18
CA GLY A 124 -3.53 -19.43 -4.41
C GLY A 124 -2.73 -18.87 -3.23
N HIS A 125 -3.23 -19.01 -2.01
CA HIS A 125 -2.54 -18.57 -0.80
C HIS A 125 -1.29 -19.39 -0.50
N ARG A 126 -1.32 -20.71 -0.76
CA ARG A 126 -0.15 -21.59 -0.68
C ARG A 126 0.95 -21.11 -1.60
N TYR A 127 0.64 -20.85 -2.86
CA TYR A 127 1.61 -20.34 -3.84
C TYR A 127 2.14 -18.96 -3.45
N MET A 128 1.29 -18.06 -2.95
CA MET A 128 1.77 -16.77 -2.41
C MET A 128 2.74 -16.95 -1.23
N ALA A 129 2.50 -17.92 -0.35
CA ALA A 129 3.38 -18.22 0.78
C ALA A 129 4.72 -18.79 0.30
N LEU A 130 4.69 -19.77 -0.60
CA LEU A 130 5.88 -20.34 -1.23
C LEU A 130 6.69 -19.28 -1.98
N SER A 131 6.04 -18.35 -2.70
CA SER A 131 6.69 -17.21 -3.34
C SER A 131 7.49 -16.37 -2.33
N ARG A 132 6.88 -16.00 -1.21
CA ARG A 132 7.55 -15.21 -0.15
C ARG A 132 8.72 -15.96 0.48
N ILE A 133 8.57 -17.26 0.69
CA ILE A 133 9.63 -18.10 1.24
C ILE A 133 10.80 -18.19 0.26
N ALA A 134 10.53 -18.41 -1.01
CA ALA A 134 11.55 -18.46 -2.06
C ALA A 134 12.32 -17.14 -2.15
N GLU A 135 11.62 -16.00 -2.12
CA GLU A 135 12.26 -14.67 -2.07
C GLU A 135 13.15 -14.51 -0.82
N ALA A 136 12.67 -14.94 0.35
CA ALA A 136 13.45 -14.87 1.59
C ALA A 136 14.67 -15.82 1.57
N GLN A 137 14.55 -17.00 0.96
CA GLN A 137 15.68 -17.91 0.71
C GLN A 137 16.72 -17.25 -0.21
N ALA A 138 16.29 -16.63 -1.32
CA ALA A 138 17.17 -15.94 -2.23
C ALA A 138 17.90 -14.76 -1.57
N LEU A 139 17.20 -13.94 -0.78
CA LEU A 139 17.80 -12.86 0.01
C LEU A 139 18.82 -13.36 1.04
N ALA A 140 18.64 -14.57 1.57
CA ALA A 140 19.60 -15.23 2.46
C ALA A 140 20.76 -15.92 1.70
N GLY A 141 20.88 -15.72 0.38
CA GLY A 141 21.91 -16.36 -0.45
C GLY A 141 21.64 -17.83 -0.78
N ARG A 142 20.52 -18.40 -0.36
CA ARG A 142 20.13 -19.81 -0.58
C ARG A 142 19.40 -19.97 -1.91
N MET A 143 20.10 -19.66 -3.00
CA MET A 143 19.53 -19.56 -4.33
C MET A 143 18.99 -20.89 -4.88
N SER A 144 19.69 -22.00 -4.61
CA SER A 144 19.25 -23.34 -5.01
C SER A 144 17.94 -23.74 -4.34
N GLU A 145 17.81 -23.47 -3.04
CA GLU A 145 16.59 -23.74 -2.27
C GLU A 145 15.43 -22.84 -2.73
N ALA A 146 15.70 -21.56 -2.99
CA ALA A 146 14.70 -20.63 -3.53
C ALA A 146 14.11 -21.15 -4.86
N LEU A 147 14.96 -21.60 -5.78
CA LEU A 147 14.52 -22.16 -7.06
C LEU A 147 13.79 -23.51 -6.89
N GLU A 148 14.14 -24.30 -5.89
CA GLU A 148 13.42 -25.53 -5.55
C GLU A 148 12.01 -25.22 -5.04
N THR A 149 11.86 -24.29 -4.11
CA THR A 149 10.55 -23.82 -3.62
C THR A 149 9.67 -23.31 -4.77
N VAL A 150 10.25 -22.62 -5.76
CA VAL A 150 9.50 -22.18 -6.95
C VAL A 150 8.98 -23.33 -7.82
N ARG A 151 9.64 -24.50 -7.83
CA ARG A 151 9.14 -25.68 -8.57
C ARG A 151 7.86 -26.25 -7.95
N GLU A 152 7.58 -25.97 -6.69
CA GLU A 152 6.31 -26.33 -6.04
C GLU A 152 5.14 -25.45 -6.52
N ILE A 153 5.41 -24.29 -7.13
CA ILE A 153 4.41 -23.37 -7.66
C ILE A 153 4.04 -23.77 -9.10
N LYS A 154 3.18 -24.78 -9.27
CA LYS A 154 2.88 -25.34 -10.61
C LYS A 154 1.69 -24.66 -11.28
N GLY A 155 1.79 -24.41 -12.58
CA GLY A 155 0.67 -23.96 -13.44
C GLY A 155 0.04 -22.62 -13.02
N SER A 156 0.76 -21.82 -12.22
CA SER A 156 0.23 -20.63 -11.58
C SER A 156 0.96 -19.38 -12.04
N SER A 157 0.22 -18.27 -12.17
CA SER A 157 0.80 -16.95 -12.47
C SER A 157 1.79 -16.45 -11.40
N TYR A 158 1.82 -17.07 -10.22
CA TYR A 158 2.82 -16.75 -9.19
C TYR A 158 4.23 -17.24 -9.55
N GLN A 159 4.36 -18.36 -10.27
CA GLN A 159 5.67 -18.94 -10.62
C GLN A 159 6.56 -17.97 -11.43
N PRO A 160 6.12 -17.44 -12.58
CA PRO A 160 6.95 -16.53 -13.37
C PRO A 160 7.25 -15.23 -12.62
N VAL A 161 6.33 -14.77 -11.78
CA VAL A 161 6.54 -13.58 -10.93
C VAL A 161 7.63 -13.84 -9.89
N THR A 162 7.63 -15.00 -9.23
CA THR A 162 8.65 -15.34 -8.23
C THR A 162 10.01 -15.58 -8.88
N LEU A 163 10.06 -16.22 -10.05
CA LEU A 163 11.30 -16.33 -10.83
C LEU A 163 11.90 -14.95 -11.13
N ALA A 164 11.07 -13.99 -11.57
CA ALA A 164 11.54 -12.63 -11.84
C ALA A 164 12.06 -11.92 -10.58
N ALA A 165 11.41 -12.10 -9.43
CA ALA A 165 11.88 -11.54 -8.16
C ALA A 165 13.23 -12.16 -7.72
N ILE A 166 13.40 -13.47 -7.88
CA ILE A 166 14.67 -14.16 -7.60
C ILE A 166 15.77 -13.64 -8.53
N ALA A 167 15.47 -13.44 -9.82
CA ALA A 167 16.43 -12.89 -10.76
C ALA A 167 16.84 -11.45 -10.43
N GLU A 168 15.90 -10.61 -9.98
CA GLU A 168 16.22 -9.27 -9.46
C GLU A 168 17.24 -9.37 -8.31
N ILE A 169 17.03 -10.30 -7.37
CA ILE A 169 17.94 -10.52 -6.24
C ILE A 169 19.32 -11.00 -6.73
N GLN A 170 19.38 -11.94 -7.67
CA GLN A 170 20.63 -12.42 -8.29
C GLN A 170 21.41 -11.29 -8.99
N ALA A 171 20.71 -10.45 -9.74
CA ALA A 171 21.35 -9.33 -10.44
C ALA A 171 21.94 -8.32 -9.44
N LYS A 172 21.21 -8.03 -8.36
CA LYS A 172 21.68 -7.16 -7.27
C LYS A 172 22.85 -7.76 -6.50
N SER A 173 22.96 -9.09 -6.39
CA SER A 173 24.12 -9.77 -5.81
C SER A 173 25.30 -9.90 -6.80
N GLY A 174 25.20 -9.34 -8.01
CA GLY A 174 26.25 -9.33 -9.01
C GLY A 174 26.22 -10.48 -10.02
N ASP A 175 25.35 -11.48 -9.84
CA ASP A 175 25.22 -12.63 -10.74
C ASP A 175 24.23 -12.35 -11.87
N ARG A 176 24.62 -11.42 -12.75
CA ARG A 176 23.79 -11.00 -13.89
C ARG A 176 23.52 -12.14 -14.87
N LYS A 177 24.45 -13.07 -15.03
CA LYS A 177 24.30 -14.19 -15.97
C LYS A 177 23.26 -15.19 -15.46
N ALA A 178 23.28 -15.54 -14.17
CA ALA A 178 22.23 -16.37 -13.59
C ALA A 178 20.88 -15.66 -13.63
N ALA A 179 20.85 -14.35 -13.30
CA ALA A 179 19.64 -13.54 -13.38
C ALA A 179 18.99 -13.59 -14.76
N GLU A 180 19.76 -13.44 -15.84
CA GLU A 180 19.22 -13.51 -17.21
C GLU A 180 18.65 -14.90 -17.53
N GLY A 181 19.32 -15.97 -17.07
CA GLY A 181 18.83 -17.33 -17.22
C GLY A 181 17.50 -17.56 -16.49
N VAL A 182 17.34 -17.00 -15.29
CA VAL A 182 16.09 -17.08 -14.51
C VAL A 182 14.99 -16.19 -15.11
N LEU A 183 15.31 -14.98 -15.58
CA LEU A 183 14.37 -14.10 -16.29
C LEU A 183 13.85 -14.73 -17.58
N SER A 184 14.71 -15.43 -18.32
CA SER A 184 14.30 -16.16 -19.53
C SER A 184 13.27 -17.24 -19.21
N LYS A 185 13.46 -17.99 -18.11
CA LYS A 185 12.48 -18.97 -17.62
C LYS A 185 11.18 -18.31 -17.17
N ALA A 186 11.28 -17.16 -16.48
CA ALA A 186 10.11 -16.37 -16.08
C ALA A 186 9.27 -15.94 -17.30
N LEU A 187 9.92 -15.46 -18.35
CA LEU A 187 9.24 -15.06 -19.59
C LEU A 187 8.57 -16.23 -20.31
N ALA A 188 9.27 -17.36 -20.44
CA ALA A 188 8.69 -18.56 -21.05
C ALA A 188 7.42 -19.00 -20.30
N SER A 189 7.51 -19.11 -18.97
CA SER A 189 6.37 -19.47 -18.11
C SER A 189 5.23 -18.43 -18.18
N ALA A 190 5.55 -17.13 -18.27
CA ALA A 190 4.54 -16.08 -18.44
C ALA A 190 3.78 -16.20 -19.77
N ARG A 191 4.46 -16.55 -20.86
CA ARG A 191 3.86 -16.69 -22.20
C ARG A 191 2.89 -17.87 -22.28
N GLU A 192 3.11 -18.91 -21.48
CA GLU A 192 2.20 -20.06 -21.36
C GLU A 192 0.88 -19.75 -20.64
N ILE A 193 0.78 -18.59 -19.96
CA ILE A 193 -0.46 -18.18 -19.31
C ILE A 193 -1.54 -17.92 -20.37
N LYS A 194 -2.61 -18.72 -20.31
CA LYS A 194 -3.73 -18.67 -21.27
C LYS A 194 -4.55 -17.37 -21.18
N THR A 195 -4.76 -16.87 -19.97
CA THR A 195 -5.56 -15.66 -19.76
C THR A 195 -4.72 -14.43 -20.11
N GLU A 196 -5.06 -13.75 -21.21
CA GLU A 196 -4.33 -12.57 -21.71
C GLU A 196 -4.13 -11.49 -20.66
N THR A 197 -5.16 -11.22 -19.85
CA THR A 197 -5.11 -10.20 -18.78
C THR A 197 -4.11 -10.57 -17.69
N THR A 198 -4.07 -11.84 -17.29
CA THR A 198 -3.10 -12.36 -16.32
C THR A 198 -1.70 -12.37 -16.93
N ARG A 199 -1.56 -12.79 -18.20
CA ARG A 199 -0.30 -12.80 -18.94
C ARG A 199 0.31 -11.40 -19.03
N ALA A 200 -0.46 -10.40 -19.47
CA ALA A 200 -0.02 -9.01 -19.57
C ALA A 200 0.47 -8.47 -18.22
N ARG A 201 -0.25 -8.75 -17.13
CA ARG A 201 0.15 -8.33 -15.78
C ARG A 201 1.45 -9.01 -15.32
N VAL A 202 1.62 -10.30 -15.61
CA VAL A 202 2.86 -11.03 -15.29
C VAL A 202 4.03 -10.50 -16.10
N LEU A 203 3.87 -10.30 -17.41
CA LEU A 203 4.88 -9.70 -18.29
C LEU A 203 5.30 -8.32 -17.79
N ALA A 204 4.36 -7.46 -17.38
CA ALA A 204 4.67 -6.16 -16.79
C ALA A 204 5.54 -6.28 -15.52
N ARG A 205 5.29 -7.25 -14.65
CA ARG A 205 6.12 -7.50 -13.47
C ARG A 205 7.52 -8.00 -13.83
N ILE A 206 7.65 -8.82 -14.88
CA ILE A 206 8.95 -9.29 -15.37
C ILE A 206 9.75 -8.12 -15.99
N SER A 207 9.09 -7.23 -16.74
CA SER A 207 9.70 -6.00 -17.27
C SER A 207 10.32 -5.15 -16.15
N VAL A 208 9.60 -4.95 -15.05
CA VAL A 208 10.10 -4.24 -13.87
C VAL A 208 11.34 -4.92 -13.27
N ALA A 209 11.31 -6.24 -13.13
CA ALA A 209 12.47 -7.00 -12.61
C ALA A 209 13.69 -6.91 -13.55
N ARG A 210 13.49 -6.96 -14.87
CA ARG A 210 14.55 -6.75 -15.88
C ARG A 210 15.17 -5.36 -15.75
N SER A 211 14.34 -4.32 -15.62
CA SER A 211 14.80 -2.95 -15.46
C SER A 211 15.69 -2.82 -14.21
N LYS A 212 15.25 -3.37 -13.09
CA LYS A 212 16.03 -3.40 -11.84
C LYS A 212 17.29 -4.26 -11.90
N ALA A 213 17.33 -5.27 -12.77
CA ALA A 213 18.52 -6.06 -13.06
C ALA A 213 19.52 -5.30 -13.97
N GLY A 214 19.14 -4.14 -14.50
CA GLY A 214 19.94 -3.31 -15.40
C GLY A 214 19.68 -3.56 -16.89
N ASP A 215 18.75 -4.45 -17.24
CA ASP A 215 18.35 -4.73 -18.62
C ASP A 215 17.19 -3.82 -19.04
N ARG A 216 17.49 -2.55 -19.33
CA ARG A 216 16.48 -1.56 -19.71
C ARG A 216 15.85 -1.87 -21.07
N THR A 217 16.65 -2.25 -22.06
CA THR A 217 16.16 -2.56 -23.41
C THR A 217 15.24 -3.79 -23.41
N GLY A 218 15.62 -4.86 -22.70
CA GLY A 218 14.74 -6.03 -22.57
C GLY A 218 13.52 -5.75 -21.71
N ALA A 219 13.62 -4.90 -20.68
CA ALA A 219 12.46 -4.42 -19.94
C ALA A 219 11.45 -3.72 -20.85
N GLU A 220 11.91 -2.79 -21.70
CA GLU A 220 11.05 -2.09 -22.68
C GLU A 220 10.41 -3.04 -23.70
N ALA A 221 11.16 -4.04 -24.17
CA ALA A 221 10.62 -5.03 -25.10
C ALA A 221 9.50 -5.86 -24.46
N VAL A 222 9.72 -6.37 -23.24
CA VAL A 222 8.70 -7.13 -22.49
C VAL A 222 7.51 -6.25 -22.13
N LEU A 223 7.74 -4.96 -21.88
CA LEU A 223 6.68 -4.00 -21.61
C LEU A 223 5.76 -3.81 -22.82
N ARG A 224 6.35 -3.69 -24.02
CA ARG A 224 5.60 -3.61 -25.28
C ARG A 224 4.77 -4.87 -25.52
N GLU A 225 5.35 -6.05 -25.26
CA GLU A 225 4.62 -7.33 -25.33
C GLU A 225 3.45 -7.39 -24.34
N ALA A 226 3.64 -6.91 -23.11
CA ALA A 226 2.57 -6.82 -22.11
C ALA A 226 1.42 -5.93 -22.60
N TYR A 227 1.75 -4.80 -23.24
CA TYR A 227 0.77 -3.88 -23.82
C TYR A 227 -0.01 -4.51 -24.98
N GLU A 228 0.69 -5.14 -25.93
CA GLU A 228 0.07 -5.80 -27.07
C GLU A 228 -0.85 -6.95 -26.64
N THR A 229 -0.43 -7.71 -25.63
CA THR A 229 -1.24 -8.76 -25.02
C THR A 229 -2.54 -8.21 -24.40
N ALA A 230 -2.52 -6.99 -23.85
CA ALA A 230 -3.70 -6.37 -23.26
C ALA A 230 -4.66 -5.76 -24.30
N ARG A 231 -4.24 -5.61 -25.57
CA ARG A 231 -5.01 -4.93 -26.64
C ARG A 231 -6.31 -5.66 -27.03
N GLY A 232 -6.45 -6.95 -26.67
CA GLY A 232 -7.64 -7.78 -26.90
C GLY A 232 -8.69 -7.78 -25.78
N ALA A 233 -8.38 -7.28 -24.58
CA ALA A 233 -9.27 -7.37 -23.42
C ALA A 233 -9.96 -6.02 -23.11
N LYS A 234 -11.30 -6.00 -23.00
CA LYS A 234 -12.14 -4.83 -22.65
C LYS A 234 -11.56 -3.95 -21.51
N ARG A 235 -11.27 -2.66 -21.67
CA ARG A 235 -10.39 -2.00 -22.65
C ARG A 235 -9.58 -0.87 -21.98
N ASP A 236 -10.12 -0.21 -20.95
CA ASP A 236 -9.41 0.92 -20.31
C ASP A 236 -9.09 0.75 -18.82
N SER A 237 -9.94 0.06 -18.04
CA SER A 237 -9.67 -0.19 -16.61
C SER A 237 -8.49 -1.12 -16.36
N LEU A 238 -8.37 -2.19 -17.15
CA LEU A 238 -7.21 -3.09 -17.09
C LEU A 238 -5.94 -2.39 -17.57
N ARG A 239 -6.07 -1.50 -18.55
CA ARG A 239 -4.97 -0.69 -19.07
C ARG A 239 -4.44 0.27 -18.00
N ALA A 240 -5.32 1.00 -17.32
CA ALA A 240 -4.98 1.84 -16.17
C ALA A 240 -4.27 1.04 -15.07
N MET A 241 -4.73 -0.19 -14.77
CA MET A 241 -4.13 -1.07 -13.77
C MET A 241 -2.72 -1.49 -14.11
N ILE A 242 -2.51 -1.94 -15.34
CA ILE A 242 -1.20 -2.40 -15.82
C ILE A 242 -0.24 -1.21 -15.82
N LEU A 243 -0.67 -0.05 -16.35
CA LEU A 243 0.13 1.17 -16.39
C LEU A 243 0.49 1.71 -15.00
N GLY A 244 -0.44 1.67 -14.04
CA GLY A 244 -0.15 2.03 -12.65
C GLY A 244 0.88 1.09 -12.01
N SER A 245 0.76 -0.22 -12.26
CA SER A 245 1.71 -1.23 -11.74
C SER A 245 3.10 -1.08 -12.36
N ILE A 246 3.16 -0.72 -13.65
CA ILE A 246 4.39 -0.40 -14.36
C ILE A 246 5.02 0.86 -13.77
N ALA A 247 4.23 1.93 -13.63
CA ALA A 247 4.70 3.19 -13.05
C ALA A 247 5.27 2.98 -11.64
N GLU A 248 4.61 2.17 -10.81
CA GLU A 248 5.09 1.80 -9.49
C GLU A 248 6.40 1.01 -9.56
N GLY A 249 6.48 0.02 -10.44
CA GLY A 249 7.68 -0.79 -10.60
C GLY A 249 8.89 0.01 -11.10
N LEU A 250 8.67 0.89 -12.08
CA LEU A 250 9.70 1.78 -12.63
C LEU A 250 10.14 2.83 -11.60
N ALA A 251 9.21 3.41 -10.84
CA ALA A 251 9.54 4.31 -9.74
C ALA A 251 10.42 3.59 -8.69
N LYS A 252 10.07 2.36 -8.30
CA LYS A 252 10.89 1.51 -7.41
C LYS A 252 12.24 1.11 -8.02
N ALA A 253 12.39 1.17 -9.33
CA ALA A 253 13.65 0.90 -10.03
C ALA A 253 14.52 2.15 -10.19
N GLY A 254 14.04 3.34 -9.80
CA GLY A 254 14.70 4.61 -10.06
C GLY A 254 14.55 5.11 -11.50
N ASP A 255 13.76 4.43 -12.34
CA ASP A 255 13.45 4.86 -13.70
C ASP A 255 12.33 5.90 -13.68
N ARG A 256 12.71 7.13 -13.33
CA ARG A 256 11.79 8.25 -13.15
C ARG A 256 11.02 8.58 -14.43
N GLU A 257 11.73 8.69 -15.56
CA GLU A 257 11.12 9.01 -16.85
C GLU A 257 10.14 7.92 -17.31
N GLY A 258 10.52 6.65 -17.16
CA GLY A 258 9.63 5.53 -17.49
C GLY A 258 8.40 5.48 -16.57
N ALA A 259 8.59 5.75 -15.27
CA ALA A 259 7.50 5.83 -14.31
C ALA A 259 6.53 6.97 -14.63
N GLU A 260 7.04 8.15 -14.98
CA GLU A 260 6.25 9.31 -15.39
C GLU A 260 5.43 9.04 -16.65
N ALA A 261 6.04 8.45 -17.68
CA ALA A 261 5.35 8.10 -18.92
C ALA A 261 4.24 7.07 -18.69
N ALA A 262 4.50 6.03 -17.89
CA ALA A 262 3.50 5.03 -17.54
C ALA A 262 2.38 5.63 -16.68
N LEU A 263 2.70 6.52 -15.75
CA LEU A 263 1.73 7.19 -14.88
C LEU A 263 0.80 8.11 -15.66
N ALA A 264 1.34 8.92 -16.58
CA ALA A 264 0.55 9.80 -17.44
C ALA A 264 -0.47 9.01 -18.28
N GLN A 265 -0.04 7.87 -18.83
CA GLN A 265 -0.95 6.99 -19.56
C GLN A 265 -1.98 6.32 -18.63
N ALA A 266 -1.60 5.96 -17.40
CA ALA A 266 -2.53 5.40 -16.42
C ALA A 266 -3.63 6.41 -16.05
N ILE A 267 -3.24 7.66 -15.78
CA ILE A 267 -4.17 8.76 -15.47
C ILE A 267 -5.10 9.02 -16.66
N LYS A 268 -4.56 9.10 -17.88
CA LYS A 268 -5.37 9.28 -19.09
C LYS A 268 -6.40 8.15 -19.26
N ALA A 269 -5.98 6.90 -19.09
CA ALA A 269 -6.88 5.76 -19.14
C ALA A 269 -7.96 5.83 -18.04
N VAL A 270 -7.64 6.30 -16.84
CA VAL A 270 -8.64 6.53 -15.76
C VAL A 270 -9.62 7.64 -16.12
N GLN A 271 -9.17 8.71 -16.77
CA GLN A 271 -10.01 9.83 -17.21
C GLN A 271 -10.98 9.41 -18.33
N GLU A 272 -10.48 8.66 -19.31
CA GLU A 272 -11.30 8.10 -20.40
C GLU A 272 -12.37 7.15 -19.84
N ILE A 273 -12.07 6.38 -18.79
CA ILE A 273 -13.09 5.58 -18.08
C ILE A 273 -14.14 6.49 -17.44
N LYS A 274 -13.73 7.57 -16.76
CA LYS A 274 -14.66 8.46 -16.02
C LYS A 274 -15.71 9.10 -16.94
N GLU A 275 -15.35 9.40 -18.18
CA GLU A 275 -16.28 9.93 -19.19
C GLU A 275 -17.32 8.90 -19.65
N ASP A 276 -16.94 7.62 -19.72
CA ASP A 276 -17.82 6.50 -20.08
C ASP A 276 -18.67 5.97 -18.90
N PHE A 277 -18.22 6.14 -17.64
CA PHE A 277 -18.71 5.43 -16.45
C PHE A 277 -19.62 6.21 -15.50
N SER A 278 -20.38 7.20 -15.97
CA SER A 278 -21.37 7.95 -15.15
C SER A 278 -22.44 7.10 -14.41
N ARG A 279 -22.36 5.76 -14.37
CA ARG A 279 -23.31 4.85 -13.70
C ARG A 279 -22.77 3.66 -12.87
N ALA A 280 -21.46 3.45 -12.63
CA ALA A 280 -21.04 2.31 -11.79
C ALA A 280 -19.76 2.54 -10.95
N TRP A 281 -19.96 2.56 -9.63
CA TRP A 281 -19.02 2.98 -8.60
C TRP A 281 -18.23 1.79 -8.05
N ALA A 282 -16.92 1.68 -8.33
CA ALA A 282 -15.93 0.96 -7.50
C ALA A 282 -14.56 0.74 -8.18
N ARG A 283 -14.48 0.74 -9.52
CA ARG A 283 -13.31 0.19 -10.24
C ARG A 283 -12.20 1.20 -10.60
N PRO A 284 -12.49 2.47 -10.95
CA PRO A 284 -11.45 3.49 -11.20
C PRO A 284 -10.62 3.84 -9.96
N VAL A 285 -11.22 3.72 -8.78
CA VAL A 285 -10.71 4.32 -7.53
C VAL A 285 -9.50 3.59 -6.92
N ARG A 286 -9.40 2.25 -7.08
CA ARG A 286 -8.19 1.51 -6.66
C ARG A 286 -6.94 1.93 -7.44
N HIS A 287 -7.11 2.44 -8.67
CA HIS A 287 -6.02 2.97 -9.47
C HIS A 287 -5.51 4.29 -8.91
N MET A 288 -6.40 5.13 -8.40
CA MET A 288 -6.03 6.42 -7.79
C MET A 288 -5.18 6.22 -6.53
N ALA A 289 -5.46 5.19 -5.72
CA ALA A 289 -4.62 4.85 -4.58
C ALA A 289 -3.19 4.46 -4.99
N ALA A 290 -3.04 3.64 -6.03
CA ALA A 290 -1.74 3.29 -6.58
C ALA A 290 -1.03 4.52 -7.18
N ILE A 291 -1.73 5.34 -7.96
CA ILE A 291 -1.23 6.60 -8.54
C ILE A 291 -0.69 7.53 -7.45
N ALA A 292 -1.46 7.73 -6.37
CA ALA A 292 -1.04 8.55 -5.23
C ALA A 292 0.27 8.02 -4.60
N GLY A 293 0.36 6.70 -4.40
CA GLY A 293 1.58 6.06 -3.90
C GLY A 293 2.79 6.24 -4.83
N VAL A 294 2.59 6.22 -6.16
CA VAL A 294 3.65 6.47 -7.15
C VAL A 294 4.08 7.93 -7.15
N GLN A 295 3.13 8.87 -7.18
CA GLN A 295 3.41 10.31 -7.09
C GLN A 295 4.19 10.64 -5.82
N ALA A 296 3.84 10.00 -4.70
CA ALA A 296 4.55 10.18 -3.44
C ALA A 296 6.02 9.72 -3.54
N ARG A 297 6.28 8.52 -4.07
CA ARG A 297 7.65 8.00 -4.26
C ARG A 297 8.48 8.87 -5.21
N ASP A 298 7.84 9.47 -6.20
CA ASP A 298 8.48 10.36 -7.15
C ASP A 298 8.75 11.79 -6.60
N GLY A 299 8.37 12.05 -5.35
CA GLY A 299 8.57 13.36 -4.71
C GLY A 299 7.43 14.36 -4.94
N ARG A 300 6.41 14.02 -5.74
CA ARG A 300 5.25 14.87 -6.04
C ARG A 300 4.18 14.79 -4.94
N MET A 301 4.53 15.26 -3.74
CA MET A 301 3.67 15.12 -2.56
C MET A 301 2.31 15.80 -2.70
N SER A 302 2.29 17.02 -3.25
CA SER A 302 1.07 17.78 -3.42
C SER A 302 0.08 17.09 -4.35
N GLU A 303 0.57 16.48 -5.43
CA GLU A 303 -0.26 15.71 -6.36
C GLU A 303 -0.74 14.41 -5.73
N ALA A 304 0.14 13.68 -5.04
CA ALA A 304 -0.20 12.44 -4.34
C ALA A 304 -1.36 12.65 -3.35
N LEU A 305 -1.26 13.69 -2.52
CA LEU A 305 -2.31 14.04 -1.56
C LEU A 305 -3.59 14.50 -2.24
N LYS A 306 -3.49 15.28 -3.32
CA LYS A 306 -4.66 15.68 -4.11
C LYS A 306 -5.38 14.45 -4.66
N THR A 307 -4.66 13.55 -5.31
CA THR A 307 -5.22 12.31 -5.87
C THR A 307 -5.83 11.42 -4.77
N ALA A 308 -5.17 11.28 -3.62
CA ALA A 308 -5.73 10.53 -2.50
C ALA A 308 -7.04 11.17 -1.99
N ARG A 309 -7.07 12.49 -1.80
CA ARG A 309 -8.24 13.22 -1.24
C ARG A 309 -9.43 13.31 -2.19
N GLU A 310 -9.19 13.30 -3.50
CA GLU A 310 -10.24 13.24 -4.54
C GLU A 310 -11.01 11.91 -4.55
N ILE A 311 -10.52 10.88 -3.86
CA ILE A 311 -11.25 9.63 -3.68
C ILE A 311 -12.44 9.86 -2.75
N GLU A 312 -13.65 9.64 -3.24
CA GLU A 312 -14.89 9.87 -2.47
C GLU A 312 -15.15 8.78 -1.42
N THR A 313 -14.89 7.52 -1.78
CA THR A 313 -15.12 6.37 -0.88
C THR A 313 -14.10 6.36 0.26
N ASP A 314 -14.56 6.54 1.50
CA ASP A 314 -13.67 6.72 2.66
C ASP A 314 -12.65 5.59 2.81
N TRP A 315 -13.04 4.32 2.78
CA TRP A 315 -12.07 3.23 2.94
C TRP A 315 -11.01 3.18 1.83
N MET A 316 -11.36 3.59 0.60
CA MET A 316 -10.41 3.67 -0.50
C MET A 316 -9.49 4.90 -0.38
N ARG A 317 -10.00 6.01 0.17
CA ARG A 317 -9.19 7.18 0.54
C ARG A 317 -8.18 6.78 1.60
N GLY A 318 -8.60 6.01 2.61
CA GLY A 318 -7.73 5.43 3.63
C GLY A 318 -6.60 4.61 3.03
N ASP A 319 -6.90 3.67 2.12
CA ASP A 319 -5.89 2.87 1.40
C ASP A 319 -4.89 3.77 0.63
N ALA A 320 -5.36 4.83 -0.03
CA ALA A 320 -4.50 5.76 -0.76
C ALA A 320 -3.58 6.57 0.17
N LEU A 321 -4.10 7.08 1.29
CA LEU A 321 -3.32 7.80 2.28
C LEU A 321 -2.27 6.89 2.94
N ILE A 322 -2.60 5.64 3.23
CA ILE A 322 -1.65 4.63 3.71
C ILE A 322 -0.52 4.44 2.69
N ALA A 323 -0.84 4.27 1.40
CA ALA A 323 0.17 4.09 0.36
C ALA A 323 1.10 5.32 0.21
N VAL A 324 0.57 6.54 0.40
CA VAL A 324 1.37 7.77 0.43
C VAL A 324 2.26 7.82 1.67
N ALA A 325 1.76 7.44 2.84
CA ALA A 325 2.55 7.39 4.07
C ALA A 325 3.70 6.38 3.98
N GLU A 326 3.42 5.18 3.45
CA GLU A 326 4.44 4.15 3.20
C GLU A 326 5.54 4.66 2.28
N ALA A 327 5.17 5.29 1.17
CA ALA A 327 6.13 5.87 0.23
C ALA A 327 7.06 6.90 0.90
N ARG A 328 6.53 7.68 1.85
CA ARG A 328 7.33 8.66 2.61
C ARG A 328 8.21 8.02 3.66
N ALA A 329 7.71 6.99 4.35
CA ALA A 329 8.50 6.19 5.27
C ALA A 329 9.68 5.51 4.56
N GLU A 330 9.45 4.92 3.38
CA GLU A 330 10.48 4.33 2.50
C GLU A 330 11.53 5.38 2.07
N ALA A 331 11.11 6.61 1.81
CA ALA A 331 12.00 7.72 1.45
C ALA A 331 12.76 8.33 2.66
N GLY A 332 12.54 7.84 3.88
CA GLY A 332 13.12 8.37 5.12
C GLY A 332 12.45 9.65 5.64
N ASP A 333 11.39 10.13 4.98
CA ASP A 333 10.61 11.30 5.43
C ASP A 333 9.57 10.89 6.47
N ARG A 334 10.07 10.56 7.66
CA ARG A 334 9.27 10.10 8.80
C ARG A 334 8.19 11.11 9.19
N LYS A 335 8.53 12.40 9.23
CA LYS A 335 7.61 13.46 9.69
C LYS A 335 6.39 13.55 8.77
N THR A 336 6.61 13.52 7.46
CA THR A 336 5.49 13.53 6.51
C THR A 336 4.70 12.23 6.56
N ALA A 337 5.37 11.08 6.67
CA ALA A 337 4.68 9.79 6.84
C ALA A 337 3.74 9.81 8.05
N GLU A 338 4.20 10.29 9.21
CA GLU A 338 3.40 10.42 10.43
C GLU A 338 2.20 11.36 10.24
N ALA A 339 2.40 12.52 9.59
CA ALA A 339 1.31 13.45 9.30
C ALA A 339 0.22 12.81 8.42
N VAL A 340 0.62 12.06 7.38
CA VAL A 340 -0.32 11.37 6.50
C VAL A 340 -1.02 10.20 7.20
N LEU A 341 -0.34 9.47 8.09
CA LEU A 341 -0.98 8.44 8.91
C LEU A 341 -2.03 9.03 9.85
N GLY A 342 -1.83 10.25 10.35
CA GLY A 342 -2.86 10.96 11.12
C GLY A 342 -4.10 11.30 10.30
N GLU A 343 -3.92 11.72 9.04
CA GLU A 343 -5.02 11.92 8.11
C GLU A 343 -5.73 10.59 7.79
N ALA A 344 -4.97 9.53 7.54
CA ALA A 344 -5.51 8.18 7.29
C ALA A 344 -6.31 7.67 8.50
N LEU A 345 -5.85 7.90 9.72
CA LEU A 345 -6.54 7.52 10.96
C LEU A 345 -7.85 8.31 11.14
N ALA A 346 -7.81 9.62 10.91
CA ALA A 346 -9.00 10.45 10.96
C ALA A 346 -10.05 9.99 9.93
N ASN A 347 -9.59 9.60 8.73
CA ASN A 347 -10.45 9.03 7.70
C ASN A 347 -10.99 7.63 8.10
N ALA A 348 -10.15 6.75 8.64
CA ALA A 348 -10.53 5.41 9.08
C ALA A 348 -11.66 5.45 10.12
N ARG A 349 -11.62 6.40 11.06
CA ARG A 349 -12.66 6.59 12.08
C ARG A 349 -14.01 7.04 11.52
N ARG A 350 -14.05 7.59 10.30
CA ARG A 350 -15.29 8.00 9.62
C ARG A 350 -15.92 6.87 8.80
N ILE A 351 -15.20 5.78 8.55
CA ILE A 351 -15.73 4.61 7.83
C ILE A 351 -16.88 4.01 8.65
N LYS A 352 -18.04 3.87 8.00
CA LYS A 352 -19.27 3.36 8.62
C LYS A 352 -19.29 1.84 8.71
N GLU A 353 -18.78 1.16 7.69
CA GLU A 353 -18.71 -0.29 7.65
C GLU A 353 -17.59 -0.81 8.57
N ASP A 354 -17.98 -1.46 9.66
CA ASP A 354 -17.06 -1.96 10.70
C ASP A 354 -15.91 -2.81 10.15
N GLY A 355 -16.19 -3.67 9.16
CA GLY A 355 -15.16 -4.52 8.55
C GLY A 355 -14.09 -3.71 7.81
N PHE A 356 -14.48 -2.68 7.06
CA PHE A 356 -13.53 -1.79 6.37
C PHE A 356 -12.80 -0.88 7.36
N ARG A 357 -13.49 -0.42 8.41
CA ARG A 357 -12.86 0.36 9.49
C ARG A 357 -11.78 -0.44 10.20
N ALA A 358 -12.10 -1.64 10.68
CA ALA A 358 -11.16 -2.53 11.37
C ALA A 358 -9.94 -2.86 10.50
N ARG A 359 -10.16 -3.17 9.22
CA ARG A 359 -9.08 -3.39 8.25
C ARG A 359 -8.18 -2.17 8.09
N THR A 360 -8.75 -0.98 7.90
CA THR A 360 -7.97 0.25 7.67
C THR A 360 -7.13 0.58 8.90
N LEU A 361 -7.69 0.44 10.11
CA LEU A 361 -6.95 0.62 11.37
C LEU A 361 -5.79 -0.37 11.50
N ALA A 362 -6.00 -1.64 11.14
CA ALA A 362 -4.95 -2.65 11.16
C ALA A 362 -3.82 -2.34 10.16
N GLU A 363 -4.13 -1.86 8.96
CA GLU A 363 -3.10 -1.49 7.97
C GLU A 363 -2.33 -0.22 8.38
N ILE A 364 -2.99 0.78 9.00
CA ILE A 364 -2.29 1.93 9.61
C ILE A 364 -1.33 1.43 10.70
N ALA A 365 -1.79 0.55 11.60
CA ALA A 365 -0.97 -0.01 12.66
C ALA A 365 0.26 -0.76 12.11
N ARG A 366 0.11 -1.46 10.98
CA ARG A 366 1.24 -2.12 10.32
C ARG A 366 2.32 -1.12 9.92
N VAL A 367 1.96 -0.06 9.21
CA VAL A 367 2.93 0.95 8.74
C VAL A 367 3.59 1.64 9.93
N MET A 368 2.82 1.97 10.97
CA MET A 368 3.35 2.52 12.22
C MET A 368 4.40 1.59 12.87
N ALA A 369 4.10 0.29 12.97
CA ALA A 369 5.02 -0.69 13.52
C ALA A 369 6.29 -0.85 12.68
N GLU A 370 6.17 -0.85 11.35
CA GLU A 370 7.31 -0.91 10.41
C GLU A 370 8.20 0.34 10.52
N MET A 371 7.60 1.51 10.80
CA MET A 371 8.32 2.73 11.14
C MET A 371 8.91 2.70 12.56
N GLY A 372 8.65 1.68 13.37
CA GLY A 372 9.10 1.63 14.77
C GLY A 372 8.39 2.63 15.69
N MET A 373 7.19 3.07 15.32
CA MET A 373 6.31 3.85 16.20
C MET A 373 5.69 2.89 17.23
N ARG A 374 6.28 2.85 18.41
CA ARG A 374 5.86 1.99 19.51
C ARG A 374 4.95 2.70 20.48
#